data_AF-A0A265UWP3-F1
#
_entry.id   AF-A0A265UWP3-F1
#
_cell.length_a   1.000
_cell.length_b   1.000
_cell.length_c   1.000
_cell.angle_alpha   90.00
_cell.angle_beta   90.00
_cell.angle_gamma   90.00
#
_symmetry.space_group_name_H-M   'P 1'
#
loop_
_entity.id
_entity.type
_entity.pdbx_description
1 polymer ?
#
loop_
_entity_poly.entity_id
_entity_poly.type
_entity_poly.pdbx_seq_one_letter_code
_entity_poly.pdbx_strand_id
1 'polypeptide(L)'
;MKFNDISFPHPVLGLGDAILGTADLGNPEINSMQDDYEIKIHCKHDNADLKTLLIEDKAEFLFEVTCTNTLFRKLFVSNKGKIEFEIPKKEVKGKVEFICLLVTKENIFDYSNTEAHPDYNGYIFDLDKGDVLAYFGKFSFNADIKYEKLKAVSSFMEIVENEDLKFTNVDLKKNKIEIQLPTDSYNIYRSDFISQEVKFVPVFHSSIVLNALLTALYNLDEHKDYLWAKVIAYRLKEEKQFKLLDIAEKENIPEIAQRLLGNPFKRLLEGLNVIIESENEV
;
A
#
# COMPACT_ATOMS: atom_id res chain seq x y z
N MET A 1 -16.19 -8.43 6.45
CA MET A 1 -17.48 -7.84 6.88
C MET A 1 -17.52 -6.35 6.58
N LYS A 2 -18.70 -5.77 6.28
CA LYS A 2 -18.89 -4.31 6.17
C LYS A 2 -19.34 -3.78 7.54
N PHE A 3 -18.43 -3.27 8.36
CA PHE A 3 -18.74 -2.81 9.71
C PHE A 3 -19.56 -1.50 9.80
N ASN A 4 -19.73 -0.76 8.69
CA ASN A 4 -20.47 0.50 8.69
C ASN A 4 -22.01 0.34 8.67
N ASP A 5 -22.52 -0.86 8.37
CA ASP A 5 -23.96 -1.15 8.25
C ASP A 5 -24.40 -2.28 9.21
N ILE A 6 -23.58 -2.59 10.22
CA ILE A 6 -23.84 -3.68 11.18
C ILE A 6 -24.15 -3.05 12.54
N SER A 7 -25.31 -3.41 13.09
CA SER A 7 -25.65 -3.16 14.49
C SER A 7 -25.25 -4.38 15.31
N PHE A 8 -24.50 -4.13 16.39
CA PHE A 8 -24.15 -5.13 17.38
C PHE A 8 -25.20 -5.12 18.50
N PRO A 9 -25.46 -6.28 19.15
CA PRO A 9 -26.41 -6.35 20.26
C PRO A 9 -25.90 -5.65 21.53
N HIS A 10 -24.63 -5.24 21.55
CA HIS A 10 -23.92 -4.57 22.64
C HIS A 10 -23.06 -3.41 22.09
N PRO A 11 -22.64 -2.46 22.94
CA PRO A 11 -21.85 -1.32 22.49
C PRO A 11 -20.42 -1.76 22.09
N VAL A 12 -19.90 -1.19 20.99
CA VAL A 12 -18.58 -1.53 20.43
C VAL A 12 -17.76 -0.26 20.23
N LEU A 13 -16.53 -0.25 20.76
CA LEU A 13 -15.62 0.90 20.61
C LEU A 13 -15.16 1.04 19.15
N GLY A 14 -15.14 2.27 18.62
CA GLY A 14 -14.72 2.54 17.24
C GLY A 14 -15.82 2.38 16.18
N LEU A 15 -17.07 2.11 16.60
CA LEU A 15 -18.25 2.13 15.74
C LEU A 15 -19.25 3.20 16.18
N GLY A 16 -19.32 4.29 15.41
CA GLY A 16 -20.20 5.41 15.73
C GLY A 16 -19.85 6.04 17.07
N ASP A 17 -20.86 6.30 17.88
CA ASP A 17 -20.79 6.89 19.22
C ASP A 17 -21.13 5.88 20.33
N ALA A 18 -21.22 4.58 20.04
CA ALA A 18 -21.67 3.55 20.98
C ALA A 18 -20.82 3.48 22.27
N ILE A 19 -19.52 3.74 22.16
CA ILE A 19 -18.61 3.93 23.28
C ILE A 19 -17.75 5.16 22.97
N LEU A 20 -17.69 6.10 23.92
CA LEU A 20 -16.82 7.26 23.88
C LEU A 20 -15.36 6.83 24.08
N GLY A 21 -14.46 7.38 23.26
CA GLY A 21 -13.03 7.07 23.32
C GLY A 21 -12.40 6.92 21.95
N THR A 22 -11.14 6.47 21.94
CA THR A 22 -10.34 6.30 20.73
C THR A 22 -10.04 4.83 20.47
N ALA A 23 -10.17 4.41 19.21
CA ALA A 23 -9.72 3.13 18.70
C ALA A 23 -8.92 3.39 17.41
N ASP A 24 -7.61 3.35 17.53
CA ASP A 24 -6.69 3.72 16.48
C ASP A 24 -6.02 2.46 15.90
N LEU A 25 -6.16 2.27 14.59
CA LEU A 25 -5.28 1.45 13.81
C LEU A 25 -4.06 2.31 13.39
N GLY A 26 -2.90 2.00 13.94
CA GLY A 26 -1.63 2.57 13.50
C GLY A 26 -1.34 2.19 12.05
N ASN A 27 -0.39 2.89 11.42
CA ASN A 27 0.00 2.61 10.03
C ASN A 27 0.57 1.17 9.94
N PRO A 28 -0.11 0.25 9.21
CA PRO A 28 0.41 -1.11 9.04
C PRO A 28 1.68 -1.07 8.18
N GLU A 29 2.69 -1.85 8.58
CA GLU A 29 3.90 -2.04 7.79
C GLU A 29 3.79 -3.37 7.05
N ILE A 30 4.04 -3.34 5.73
CA ILE A 30 3.93 -4.51 4.87
C ILE A 30 5.21 -4.57 4.04
N ASN A 31 6.06 -5.53 4.37
CA ASN A 31 7.32 -5.76 3.66
C ASN A 31 7.16 -6.99 2.77
N SER A 32 7.50 -6.84 1.49
CA SER A 32 7.50 -7.95 0.55
C SER A 32 8.86 -8.64 0.56
N MET A 33 8.95 -9.82 1.18
CA MET A 33 10.15 -10.67 1.18
C MET A 33 10.22 -11.50 -0.12
N GLN A 34 11.10 -12.50 -0.22
CA GLN A 34 11.17 -13.35 -1.42
C GLN A 34 9.87 -14.15 -1.60
N ASP A 35 9.53 -14.98 -0.61
CA ASP A 35 8.41 -15.93 -0.65
C ASP A 35 7.17 -15.49 0.16
N ASP A 36 7.34 -14.51 1.06
CA ASP A 36 6.32 -14.09 2.02
C ASP A 36 6.10 -12.57 2.02
N TYR A 37 4.95 -12.15 2.55
CA TYR A 37 4.73 -10.79 3.03
C TYR A 37 4.87 -10.78 4.55
N GLU A 38 5.79 -9.99 5.07
CA GLU A 38 5.93 -9.72 6.51
C GLU A 38 5.01 -8.54 6.86
N ILE A 39 4.13 -8.73 7.85
CA ILE A 39 3.11 -7.75 8.22
C ILE A 39 3.22 -7.40 9.69
N LYS A 40 3.34 -6.10 9.98
CA LYS A 40 3.34 -5.55 11.33
C LYS A 40 2.13 -4.64 11.52
N ILE A 41 1.33 -4.91 12.53
CA ILE A 41 0.11 -4.17 12.84
C ILE A 41 0.18 -3.66 14.27
N HIS A 42 -0.25 -2.42 14.46
CA HIS A 42 -0.38 -1.79 15.77
C HIS A 42 -1.78 -1.21 15.98
N CYS A 43 -2.46 -1.62 17.05
CA CYS A 43 -3.76 -1.14 17.48
C CYS A 43 -3.66 -0.51 18.87
N LYS A 44 -4.35 0.60 19.08
CA LYS A 44 -4.38 1.35 20.35
C LYS A 44 -5.81 1.75 20.70
N HIS A 45 -6.13 1.73 21.99
CA HIS A 45 -7.34 2.37 22.53
C HIS A 45 -7.08 2.95 23.91
N ASP A 46 -7.95 3.86 24.34
CA ASP A 46 -7.90 4.49 25.66
C ASP A 46 -8.88 3.91 26.69
N ASN A 47 -9.94 3.20 26.25
CA ASN A 47 -10.97 2.65 27.14
C ASN A 47 -10.43 1.75 28.27
N ALA A 48 -10.77 2.08 29.51
CA ALA A 48 -10.26 1.44 30.72
C ALA A 48 -10.85 0.03 30.94
N ASP A 49 -12.15 -0.15 30.70
CA ASP A 49 -12.83 -1.44 30.90
C ASP A 49 -12.27 -2.51 29.96
N LEU A 50 -12.03 -2.14 28.70
CA LEU A 50 -11.40 -3.02 27.73
C LEU A 50 -9.94 -3.36 28.10
N LYS A 51 -9.20 -2.45 28.74
CA LYS A 51 -7.86 -2.73 29.27
C LYS A 51 -7.92 -3.74 30.41
N THR A 52 -8.91 -3.62 31.30
CA THR A 52 -9.13 -4.60 32.38
C THR A 52 -9.39 -5.99 31.80
N LEU A 53 -10.25 -6.11 30.79
CA LEU A 53 -10.51 -7.39 30.12
C LEU A 53 -9.25 -8.00 29.49
N LEU A 54 -8.38 -7.17 28.90
CA LEU A 54 -7.08 -7.61 28.37
C LEU A 54 -6.12 -8.07 29.48
N ILE A 55 -6.09 -7.37 30.62
CA ILE A 55 -5.24 -7.73 31.78
C ILE A 55 -5.72 -9.04 32.42
N GLU A 56 -7.03 -9.26 32.46
CA GLU A 56 -7.65 -10.49 32.97
C GLU A 56 -7.60 -11.66 31.97
N ASP A 57 -7.00 -11.47 30.79
CA ASP A 57 -6.94 -12.44 29.69
C ASP A 57 -8.31 -12.90 29.17
N LYS A 58 -9.33 -12.04 29.31
CA LYS A 58 -10.72 -12.26 28.84
C LYS A 58 -10.99 -11.70 27.45
N ALA A 59 -10.08 -10.91 26.91
CA ALA A 59 -10.15 -10.35 25.57
C ALA A 59 -8.82 -10.51 24.82
N GLU A 60 -8.87 -10.54 23.49
CA GLU A 60 -7.68 -10.51 22.63
C GLU A 60 -7.90 -9.70 21.37
N PHE A 61 -6.79 -9.17 20.84
CA PHE A 61 -6.78 -8.58 19.51
C PHE A 61 -6.89 -9.70 18.47
N LEU A 62 -7.78 -9.50 17.50
CA LEU A 62 -8.01 -10.42 16.39
C LEU A 62 -7.82 -9.69 15.07
N PHE A 63 -6.94 -10.25 14.24
CA PHE A 63 -6.60 -9.75 12.93
C PHE A 63 -7.09 -10.78 11.90
N GLU A 64 -8.21 -10.47 11.26
CA GLU A 64 -8.75 -11.30 10.18
C GLU A 64 -8.13 -10.87 8.86
N VAL A 65 -7.52 -11.82 8.16
CA VAL A 65 -6.97 -11.62 6.82
C VAL A 65 -7.78 -12.40 5.81
N THR A 66 -8.22 -11.74 4.74
CA THR A 66 -9.01 -12.35 3.67
C THR A 66 -8.45 -11.97 2.30
N CYS A 67 -8.28 -12.96 1.42
CA CYS A 67 -8.03 -12.75 -0.01
C CYS A 67 -9.07 -13.55 -0.82
N THR A 68 -10.09 -12.84 -1.31
CA THR A 68 -11.23 -13.46 -2.01
C THR A 68 -10.82 -14.22 -3.26
N ASN A 69 -9.78 -13.76 -3.97
CA ASN A 69 -9.31 -14.37 -5.21
C ASN A 69 -8.70 -15.77 -5.03
N THR A 70 -8.15 -16.06 -3.85
CA THR A 70 -7.52 -17.35 -3.53
C THR A 70 -8.29 -18.14 -2.47
N LEU A 71 -9.43 -17.61 -2.00
CA LEU A 71 -10.18 -18.12 -0.85
C LEU A 71 -9.35 -18.22 0.44
N PHE A 72 -8.23 -17.51 0.49
CA PHE A 72 -7.39 -17.46 1.68
C PHE A 72 -8.11 -16.66 2.77
N ARG A 73 -8.28 -17.29 3.93
CA ARG A 73 -8.81 -16.66 5.14
C ARG A 73 -8.09 -17.21 6.35
N LYS A 74 -7.41 -16.35 7.11
CA LYS A 74 -6.71 -16.71 8.35
C LYS A 74 -6.99 -15.69 9.45
N LEU A 75 -6.95 -16.17 10.69
CA LEU A 75 -7.06 -15.36 11.89
C LEU A 75 -5.71 -15.37 12.59
N PHE A 76 -5.23 -14.19 12.97
CA PHE A 76 -4.07 -14.03 13.84
C PHE A 76 -4.53 -13.32 15.11
N VAL A 77 -4.05 -13.79 16.27
CA VAL A 77 -4.47 -13.27 17.57
C VAL A 77 -3.27 -12.77 18.37
N SER A 78 -3.49 -11.77 19.21
CA SER A 78 -2.48 -11.24 20.12
C SER A 78 -3.12 -10.73 21.41
N ASN A 79 -2.47 -10.96 22.55
CA ASN A 79 -2.85 -10.34 23.83
C ASN A 79 -2.30 -8.91 23.97
N LYS A 80 -1.55 -8.44 22.98
CA LYS A 80 -1.01 -7.09 22.90
C LYS A 80 -1.59 -6.40 21.68
N GLY A 81 -1.69 -5.07 21.74
CA GLY A 81 -2.05 -4.26 20.57
C GLY A 81 -1.01 -4.28 19.44
N LYS A 82 -0.02 -5.17 19.48
CA LYS A 82 1.00 -5.35 18.44
C LYS A 82 1.02 -6.80 18.01
N ILE A 83 1.14 -7.03 16.70
CA ILE A 83 1.36 -8.35 16.13
C ILE A 83 2.27 -8.26 14.91
N GLU A 84 3.01 -9.33 14.68
CA GLU A 84 3.85 -9.54 13.51
C GLU A 84 3.62 -10.97 13.01
N PHE A 85 3.38 -11.13 11.71
CA PHE A 85 3.16 -12.43 11.09
C PHE A 85 3.46 -12.38 9.59
N GLU A 86 3.58 -13.57 9.00
CA GLU A 86 3.89 -13.76 7.59
C GLU A 86 2.70 -14.33 6.82
N ILE A 87 2.58 -13.90 5.57
CA ILE A 87 1.63 -14.46 4.60
C ILE A 87 2.42 -14.97 3.38
N PRO A 88 2.38 -16.27 3.08
CA PRO A 88 3.01 -16.79 1.87
C PRO A 88 2.41 -16.19 0.62
N LYS A 89 3.25 -15.64 -0.27
CA LYS A 89 2.81 -15.02 -1.52
C LYS A 89 1.99 -15.96 -2.40
N LYS A 90 2.33 -17.25 -2.38
CA LYS A 90 1.60 -18.29 -3.10
C LYS A 90 0.15 -18.48 -2.63
N GLU A 91 -0.19 -18.05 -1.41
CA GLU A 91 -1.54 -18.20 -0.83
C GLU A 91 -2.46 -17.02 -1.16
N VAL A 92 -1.94 -15.91 -1.71
CA VAL A 92 -2.71 -14.68 -1.95
C VAL A 92 -2.50 -14.12 -3.35
N LYS A 93 -3.55 -13.51 -3.92
CA LYS A 93 -3.54 -12.92 -5.27
C LYS A 93 -4.47 -11.72 -5.34
N GLY A 94 -4.02 -10.60 -5.88
CA GLY A 94 -4.85 -9.39 -5.94
C GLY A 94 -5.07 -8.78 -4.56
N LYS A 95 -6.26 -8.24 -4.30
CA LYS A 95 -6.56 -7.54 -3.04
C LYS A 95 -6.52 -8.49 -1.83
N VAL A 96 -5.72 -8.15 -0.83
CA VAL A 96 -5.66 -8.78 0.50
C VAL A 96 -6.21 -7.79 1.51
N GLU A 97 -7.25 -8.16 2.23
CA GLU A 97 -8.02 -7.31 3.14
C GLU A 97 -7.80 -7.74 4.59
N PHE A 98 -7.70 -6.75 5.47
CA PHE A 98 -7.46 -6.92 6.90
C PHE A 98 -8.57 -6.24 7.69
N ILE A 99 -9.03 -6.90 8.74
CA ILE A 99 -9.97 -6.35 9.73
C ILE A 99 -9.32 -6.54 11.10
N CYS A 100 -9.22 -5.45 11.86
CA CYS A 100 -8.57 -5.43 13.17
C CYS A 100 -9.63 -5.20 14.25
N LEU A 101 -9.77 -6.16 15.16
CA LEU A 101 -10.80 -6.21 16.19
C LEU A 101 -10.19 -6.44 17.57
N LEU A 102 -10.93 -6.07 18.61
CA LEU A 102 -10.80 -6.67 19.95
C LEU A 102 -12.02 -7.58 20.14
N VAL A 103 -11.81 -8.81 20.59
CA VAL A 103 -12.89 -9.80 20.80
C VAL A 103 -12.80 -10.45 22.18
N THR A 104 -13.91 -10.99 22.67
CA THR A 104 -13.96 -11.81 23.89
C THR A 104 -13.30 -13.18 23.65
N LYS A 105 -12.52 -13.66 24.64
CA LYS A 105 -11.89 -14.99 24.63
C LYS A 105 -12.76 -16.09 25.23
N GLU A 106 -13.73 -15.69 26.02
CA GLU A 106 -14.69 -16.52 26.74
C GLU A 106 -16.02 -15.77 26.88
N ASN A 107 -17.04 -16.45 27.41
CA ASN A 107 -18.31 -15.81 27.68
C ASN A 107 -18.17 -14.85 28.87
N ILE A 108 -18.72 -13.63 28.74
CA ILE A 108 -18.70 -12.60 29.77
C ILE A 108 -20.13 -12.23 30.11
N PHE A 109 -20.55 -12.51 31.34
CA PHE A 109 -21.89 -12.17 31.83
C PHE A 109 -21.91 -10.77 32.45
N ASP A 110 -23.07 -10.13 32.38
CA ASP A 110 -23.32 -8.81 32.97
C ASP A 110 -22.32 -7.72 32.51
N TYR A 111 -21.87 -7.77 31.25
CA TYR A 111 -20.96 -6.78 30.68
C TYR A 111 -21.60 -5.40 30.66
N SER A 112 -20.83 -4.40 31.06
CA SER A 112 -21.15 -2.99 30.90
C SER A 112 -19.87 -2.21 30.59
N ASN A 113 -20.02 -1.04 29.94
CA ASN A 113 -18.90 -0.15 29.66
C ASN A 113 -19.20 1.23 30.24
N THR A 114 -18.27 1.75 31.04
CA THR A 114 -18.37 3.04 31.72
C THR A 114 -18.38 4.22 30.76
N GLU A 115 -17.81 4.05 29.58
CA GLU A 115 -17.77 5.06 28.51
C GLU A 115 -18.84 4.81 27.44
N ALA A 116 -19.80 3.90 27.67
CA ALA A 116 -20.88 3.67 26.71
C ALA A 116 -21.72 4.95 26.49
N HIS A 117 -22.30 5.09 25.30
CA HIS A 117 -23.24 6.18 25.02
C HIS A 117 -24.37 6.19 26.07
N PRO A 118 -24.88 7.36 26.50
CA PRO A 118 -25.95 7.43 27.50
C PRO A 118 -27.20 6.60 27.19
N ASP A 119 -27.46 6.27 25.92
CA ASP A 119 -28.57 5.39 25.52
C ASP A 119 -28.43 3.96 26.04
N TYR A 120 -27.20 3.55 26.40
CA TYR A 120 -26.90 2.24 27.01
C TYR A 120 -26.91 2.28 28.54
N ASN A 121 -27.21 3.42 29.18
CA ASN A 121 -27.21 3.52 30.64
C ASN A 121 -28.21 2.55 31.28
N GLY A 122 -27.71 1.74 32.22
CA GLY A 122 -28.52 0.77 32.96
C GLY A 122 -28.76 -0.55 32.21
N TYR A 123 -28.24 -0.70 30.99
CA TYR A 123 -28.22 -1.98 30.28
C TYR A 123 -26.97 -2.79 30.63
N ILE A 124 -27.15 -4.12 30.65
CA ILE A 124 -26.10 -5.12 30.79
C ILE A 124 -26.21 -6.11 29.64
N PHE A 125 -25.08 -6.66 29.24
CA PHE A 125 -24.98 -7.55 28.07
C PHE A 125 -24.31 -8.85 28.45
N ASP A 126 -24.87 -9.97 28.03
CA ASP A 126 -24.18 -11.24 28.06
C ASP A 126 -23.47 -11.40 26.72
N LEU A 127 -22.13 -11.47 26.77
CA LEU A 127 -21.28 -11.61 25.60
C LEU A 127 -20.85 -13.07 25.46
N ASP A 128 -20.98 -13.61 24.25
CA ASP A 128 -20.45 -14.92 23.90
C ASP A 128 -18.97 -14.81 23.50
N LYS A 129 -18.24 -15.93 23.58
CA LYS A 129 -16.88 -16.03 23.04
C LYS A 129 -16.83 -15.60 21.56
N GLY A 130 -15.95 -14.66 21.26
CA GLY A 130 -15.74 -14.12 19.91
C GLY A 130 -16.54 -12.84 19.62
N ASP A 131 -17.36 -12.37 20.55
CA ASP A 131 -18.07 -11.10 20.42
C ASP A 131 -17.11 -9.92 20.33
N VAL A 132 -17.44 -8.98 19.44
CA VAL A 132 -16.58 -7.84 19.10
C VAL A 132 -16.72 -6.76 20.16
N LEU A 133 -15.62 -6.39 20.82
CA LEU A 133 -15.56 -5.32 21.83
C LEU A 133 -15.08 -3.99 21.24
N ALA A 134 -14.21 -4.05 20.24
CA ALA A 134 -13.71 -2.87 19.54
C ALA A 134 -13.42 -3.16 18.07
N TYR A 135 -13.62 -2.15 17.22
CA TYR A 135 -13.23 -2.12 15.82
C TYR A 135 -12.18 -1.04 15.60
N PHE A 136 -10.95 -1.43 15.28
CA PHE A 136 -9.85 -0.49 15.04
C PHE A 136 -9.80 0.01 13.60
N GLY A 137 -10.43 -0.71 12.68
CA GLY A 137 -10.43 -0.36 11.27
C GLY A 137 -10.15 -1.54 10.36
N LYS A 138 -10.06 -1.21 9.08
CA LYS A 138 -9.70 -2.13 8.01
C LYS A 138 -8.67 -1.48 7.12
N PHE A 139 -7.79 -2.29 6.56
CA PHE A 139 -6.87 -1.87 5.52
C PHE A 139 -6.74 -2.98 4.47
N SER A 140 -6.11 -2.66 3.36
CA SER A 140 -5.83 -3.67 2.33
C SER A 140 -4.57 -3.29 1.58
N PHE A 141 -3.83 -4.31 1.15
CA PHE A 141 -2.85 -4.16 0.09
C PHE A 141 -3.25 -5.04 -1.09
N ASN A 142 -2.56 -4.91 -2.21
CA ASN A 142 -2.78 -5.75 -3.36
C ASN A 142 -1.52 -6.60 -3.59
N ALA A 143 -1.63 -7.92 -3.46
CA ALA A 143 -0.54 -8.87 -3.64
C ALA A 143 -0.06 -8.94 -5.11
N ASP A 144 -0.92 -8.62 -6.08
CA ASP A 144 -0.50 -8.50 -7.49
C ASP A 144 0.33 -7.24 -7.71
N ILE A 145 0.25 -6.28 -6.78
CA ILE A 145 1.09 -5.09 -6.75
C ILE A 145 2.46 -5.50 -6.23
N LYS A 146 3.28 -6.08 -7.11
CA LYS A 146 4.73 -5.93 -7.05
C LYS A 146 5.05 -4.45 -7.24
N TYR A 147 4.95 -3.64 -6.19
CA TYR A 147 5.25 -2.20 -6.18
C TYR A 147 4.90 -1.50 -7.52
N GLU A 148 3.61 -1.40 -7.82
CA GLU A 148 3.01 -0.72 -8.99
C GLU A 148 3.14 0.81 -8.89
N LYS A 149 4.38 1.29 -8.76
CA LYS A 149 4.78 2.54 -9.43
C LYS A 149 5.29 2.27 -10.84
N LEU A 150 5.40 1.00 -11.22
CA LEU A 150 5.90 0.50 -12.51
C LEU A 150 4.81 0.49 -13.61
N LYS A 151 3.58 0.04 -13.30
CA LYS A 151 2.51 0.00 -14.31
C LYS A 151 1.95 1.37 -14.68
N ALA A 152 1.95 2.32 -13.75
CA ALA A 152 1.49 3.68 -14.01
C ALA A 152 2.37 4.42 -15.03
N VAL A 153 3.61 3.98 -15.23
CA VAL A 153 4.54 4.53 -16.24
C VAL A 153 4.39 3.82 -17.58
N SER A 154 4.21 2.49 -17.56
CA SER A 154 3.99 1.69 -18.79
C SER A 154 2.78 2.13 -19.62
N SER A 155 1.81 2.81 -19.00
CA SER A 155 0.65 3.37 -19.69
C SER A 155 0.97 4.59 -20.56
N PHE A 156 2.08 5.29 -20.30
CA PHE A 156 2.46 6.49 -21.06
C PHE A 156 3.92 6.47 -21.56
N MET A 157 4.70 5.44 -21.25
CA MET A 157 6.11 5.30 -21.64
C MET A 157 6.46 3.84 -21.92
N GLU A 158 7.40 3.61 -22.83
CA GLU A 158 7.94 2.29 -23.14
C GLU A 158 9.40 2.35 -23.61
N ILE A 159 10.10 1.22 -23.49
CA ILE A 159 11.48 1.06 -23.98
C ILE A 159 11.43 0.17 -25.22
N VAL A 160 12.00 0.64 -26.32
CA VAL A 160 11.97 -0.03 -27.63
C VAL A 160 13.38 -0.09 -28.23
N GLU A 161 13.57 -1.02 -29.15
CA GLU A 161 14.79 -1.12 -29.96
C GLU A 161 14.72 -0.14 -31.15
N ASN A 162 15.87 0.44 -31.51
CA ASN A 162 16.05 1.18 -32.75
C ASN A 162 17.45 0.93 -33.33
N GLU A 163 17.51 0.20 -34.44
CA GLU A 163 18.74 -0.24 -35.10
C GLU A 163 19.54 0.92 -35.71
N ASP A 164 18.87 2.04 -36.04
CA ASP A 164 19.49 3.19 -36.72
C ASP A 164 20.21 4.16 -35.75
N LEU A 165 20.08 3.94 -34.44
CA LEU A 165 20.64 4.81 -33.42
C LEU A 165 22.00 4.35 -32.92
N LYS A 166 22.88 5.32 -32.63
CA LYS A 166 24.15 5.09 -31.91
C LYS A 166 24.05 5.37 -30.41
N PHE A 167 23.09 6.19 -30.01
CA PHE A 167 22.87 6.61 -28.62
C PHE A 167 21.39 6.49 -28.28
N THR A 168 21.09 6.32 -27.00
CA THR A 168 19.70 6.32 -26.51
C THR A 168 19.01 7.63 -26.89
N ASN A 169 17.82 7.53 -27.47
CA ASN A 169 16.97 8.65 -27.82
C ASN A 169 15.64 8.59 -27.05
N VAL A 170 15.03 9.74 -26.79
CA VAL A 170 13.69 9.84 -26.23
C VAL A 170 12.78 10.45 -27.29
N ASP A 171 11.92 9.63 -27.89
CA ASP A 171 10.96 10.07 -28.89
C ASP A 171 9.61 10.41 -28.24
N LEU A 172 9.21 11.67 -28.39
CA LEU A 172 7.98 12.22 -27.83
C LEU A 172 6.84 12.29 -28.86
N LYS A 173 7.11 11.95 -30.13
CA LYS A 173 6.18 12.09 -31.26
C LYS A 173 5.34 10.83 -31.50
N LYS A 174 5.11 10.05 -30.44
CA LYS A 174 4.42 8.76 -30.45
C LYS A 174 3.29 8.78 -29.42
N ASN A 175 2.47 7.73 -29.39
CA ASN A 175 1.38 7.65 -28.42
C ASN A 175 1.89 7.50 -26.98
N LYS A 176 3.05 6.86 -26.80
CA LYS A 176 3.81 6.82 -25.55
C LYS A 176 5.12 7.57 -25.71
N ILE A 177 5.75 7.94 -24.61
CA ILE A 177 7.15 8.36 -24.58
C ILE A 177 7.99 7.12 -24.89
N GLU A 178 8.65 7.08 -26.04
CA GLU A 178 9.51 5.96 -26.43
C GLU A 178 10.96 6.23 -26.03
N ILE A 179 11.52 5.38 -25.18
CA ILE A 179 12.95 5.33 -24.91
C ILE A 179 13.55 4.35 -25.93
N GLN A 180 14.16 4.88 -26.97
CA GLN A 180 14.72 4.12 -28.07
C GLN A 180 16.18 3.79 -27.76
N LEU A 181 16.48 2.50 -27.60
CA LEU A 181 17.82 1.99 -27.34
C LEU A 181 18.44 1.45 -28.64
N PRO A 182 19.73 1.71 -28.92
CA PRO A 182 20.49 0.98 -29.93
C PRO A 182 20.44 -0.53 -29.66
N THR A 183 20.52 -1.35 -30.71
CA THR A 183 20.43 -2.83 -30.62
C THR A 183 21.33 -3.43 -29.55
N ASP A 184 22.59 -3.02 -29.45
CA ASP A 184 23.52 -3.55 -28.44
C ASP A 184 23.03 -3.29 -27.00
N SER A 185 22.57 -2.07 -26.73
CA SER A 185 22.03 -1.67 -25.43
C SER A 185 20.67 -2.33 -25.15
N TYR A 186 19.82 -2.43 -26.17
CA TYR A 186 18.51 -3.07 -26.04
C TYR A 186 18.66 -4.55 -25.71
N ASN A 187 19.61 -5.25 -26.35
CA ASN A 187 19.92 -6.66 -26.09
C ASN A 187 20.37 -6.90 -24.64
N ILE A 188 21.18 -6.00 -24.08
CA ILE A 188 21.57 -6.03 -22.66
C ILE A 188 20.32 -5.81 -21.78
N TYR A 189 19.54 -4.77 -22.08
CA TYR A 189 18.32 -4.45 -21.34
C TYR A 189 17.34 -5.63 -21.31
N ARG A 190 16.96 -6.20 -22.46
CA ARG A 190 15.97 -7.28 -22.57
C ARG A 190 16.46 -8.62 -22.01
N SER A 191 17.72 -8.75 -21.62
CA SER A 191 18.21 -9.98 -21.01
C SER A 191 17.42 -10.26 -19.72
N ASP A 192 17.09 -11.52 -19.48
CA ASP A 192 16.27 -11.91 -18.32
C ASP A 192 16.96 -11.57 -17.00
N PHE A 193 18.30 -11.54 -16.98
CA PHE A 193 19.11 -11.14 -15.83
C PHE A 193 19.00 -9.66 -15.45
N ILE A 194 18.48 -8.82 -16.35
CA ILE A 194 18.48 -7.37 -16.19
C ILE A 194 17.06 -6.81 -16.20
N SER A 195 16.27 -7.08 -17.24
CA SER A 195 14.91 -6.52 -17.34
C SER A 195 13.90 -7.21 -16.42
N GLN A 196 14.08 -8.50 -16.13
CA GLN A 196 13.16 -9.24 -15.26
C GLN A 196 13.61 -9.27 -13.79
N GLU A 197 14.85 -8.88 -13.53
CA GLU A 197 15.44 -8.88 -12.20
C GLU A 197 14.92 -7.69 -11.37
N VAL A 198 14.17 -8.02 -10.30
CA VAL A 198 13.41 -7.05 -9.51
C VAL A 198 14.33 -6.06 -8.79
N LYS A 199 15.52 -6.48 -8.37
CA LYS A 199 16.45 -5.60 -7.65
C LYS A 199 17.00 -4.45 -8.50
N PHE A 200 17.01 -4.57 -9.83
CA PHE A 200 17.48 -3.50 -10.73
C PHE A 200 16.40 -2.51 -11.14
N VAL A 201 15.13 -2.83 -10.87
CA VAL A 201 14.00 -1.96 -11.21
C VAL A 201 14.13 -0.53 -10.66
N PRO A 202 14.53 -0.31 -9.39
CA PRO A 202 14.74 1.05 -8.88
C PRO A 202 15.84 1.81 -9.63
N VAL A 203 16.91 1.12 -10.06
CA VAL A 203 18.02 1.69 -10.83
C VAL A 203 17.51 2.21 -12.18
N PHE A 204 16.74 1.40 -12.91
CA PHE A 204 16.14 1.83 -14.17
C PHE A 204 15.21 3.02 -14.01
N HIS A 205 14.45 3.04 -12.90
CA HIS A 205 13.49 4.10 -12.63
C HIS A 205 14.15 5.44 -12.32
N SER A 206 15.22 5.44 -11.54
CA SER A 206 15.96 6.66 -11.18
C SER A 206 16.90 7.14 -12.28
N SER A 207 17.30 6.26 -13.21
CA SER A 207 18.21 6.61 -14.31
C SER A 207 17.44 6.84 -15.61
N ILE A 208 17.09 5.79 -16.34
CA ILE A 208 16.56 5.89 -17.71
C ILE A 208 15.17 6.51 -17.72
N VAL A 209 14.25 5.99 -16.90
CA VAL A 209 12.83 6.39 -16.91
C VAL A 209 12.65 7.82 -16.43
N LEU A 210 13.34 8.21 -15.34
CA LEU A 210 13.26 9.57 -14.82
C LEU A 210 13.78 10.59 -15.84
N ASN A 211 14.91 10.32 -16.49
CA ASN A 211 15.44 11.23 -17.50
C ASN A 211 14.47 11.39 -18.69
N ALA A 212 13.91 10.29 -19.19
CA ALA A 212 12.91 10.35 -20.26
C ALA A 212 11.66 11.14 -19.86
N LEU A 213 11.17 10.96 -18.63
CA LEU A 213 10.02 11.71 -18.12
C LEU A 213 10.34 13.20 -17.98
N LEU A 214 11.53 13.55 -17.47
CA LEU A 214 11.97 14.95 -17.39
C LEU A 214 11.98 15.59 -18.78
N THR A 215 12.61 14.93 -19.77
CA THR A 215 12.60 15.38 -21.16
C THR A 215 11.18 15.60 -21.67
N ALA A 216 10.25 14.68 -21.40
CA ALA A 216 8.86 14.80 -21.80
C ALA A 216 8.14 15.97 -21.12
N LEU A 217 8.31 16.16 -19.80
CA LEU A 217 7.67 17.23 -19.04
C LEU A 217 8.18 18.61 -19.44
N TYR A 218 9.48 18.77 -19.69
CA TYR A 218 10.04 20.04 -20.16
C TYR A 218 9.46 20.46 -21.51
N ASN A 219 9.13 19.48 -22.38
CA ASN A 219 8.58 19.69 -23.72
C ASN A 219 7.06 19.43 -23.82
N LEU A 220 6.36 19.35 -22.69
CA LEU A 220 4.94 18.98 -22.65
C LEU A 220 4.06 19.92 -23.48
N ASP A 221 4.41 21.21 -23.50
CA ASP A 221 3.62 22.23 -24.19
C ASP A 221 3.56 22.05 -25.71
N GLU A 222 4.64 21.51 -26.30
CA GLU A 222 4.76 21.25 -27.73
C GLU A 222 4.07 19.94 -28.15
N HIS A 223 3.70 19.09 -27.17
CA HIS A 223 3.26 17.72 -27.39
C HIS A 223 1.87 17.42 -26.81
N LYS A 224 1.05 18.44 -26.53
CA LYS A 224 -0.28 18.31 -25.88
C LYS A 224 -1.25 17.37 -26.60
N ASP A 225 -1.07 17.18 -27.90
CA ASP A 225 -1.95 16.35 -28.73
C ASP A 225 -1.68 14.85 -28.59
N TYR A 226 -0.49 14.45 -28.12
CA TYR A 226 -0.12 13.05 -27.95
C TYR A 226 -0.80 12.41 -26.74
N LEU A 227 -1.05 11.10 -26.83
CA LEU A 227 -1.78 10.36 -25.79
C LEU A 227 -1.06 10.41 -24.44
N TRP A 228 0.26 10.22 -24.41
CA TRP A 228 1.04 10.31 -23.18
C TRP A 228 0.91 11.67 -22.49
N ALA A 229 0.91 12.77 -23.26
CA ALA A 229 0.81 14.12 -22.73
C ALA A 229 -0.57 14.36 -22.11
N LYS A 230 -1.63 13.87 -22.76
CA LYS A 230 -3.00 13.90 -22.23
C LYS A 230 -3.14 13.09 -20.94
N VAL A 231 -2.52 11.91 -20.88
CA VAL A 231 -2.51 11.06 -19.68
C VAL A 231 -1.80 11.79 -18.53
N ILE A 232 -0.62 12.37 -18.77
CA ILE A 232 0.10 13.13 -17.74
C ILE A 232 -0.72 14.34 -17.30
N ALA A 233 -1.23 15.15 -18.23
CA ALA A 233 -2.04 16.33 -17.91
C ALA A 233 -3.29 15.98 -17.07
N TYR A 234 -3.96 14.88 -17.40
CA TYR A 234 -5.08 14.36 -16.62
C TYR A 234 -4.65 14.02 -15.19
N ARG A 235 -3.52 13.32 -15.00
CA ARG A 235 -3.01 12.97 -13.67
C ARG A 235 -2.62 14.18 -12.85
N LEU A 236 -1.97 15.18 -13.45
CA LEU A 236 -1.61 16.43 -12.79
C LEU A 236 -2.85 17.19 -12.30
N LYS A 237 -3.95 17.11 -13.05
CA LYS A 237 -5.22 17.77 -12.68
C LYS A 237 -6.00 17.04 -11.59
N GLU A 238 -6.10 15.70 -11.69
CA GLU A 238 -7.01 14.92 -10.84
C GLU A 238 -6.37 14.41 -9.54
N GLU A 239 -5.05 14.21 -9.51
CA GLU A 239 -4.39 13.68 -8.33
C GLU A 239 -4.06 14.77 -7.31
N LYS A 240 -4.53 14.59 -6.07
CA LYS A 240 -4.38 15.57 -4.97
C LYS A 240 -2.92 15.99 -4.72
N GLN A 241 -1.97 15.10 -5.01
CA GLN A 241 -0.53 15.36 -4.79
C GLN A 241 0.06 16.42 -5.73
N PHE A 242 -0.64 16.87 -6.77
CA PHE A 242 -0.14 17.91 -7.67
C PHE A 242 -0.84 19.27 -7.51
N LYS A 243 -1.81 19.38 -6.59
CA LYS A 243 -2.64 20.60 -6.42
C LYS A 243 -1.86 21.90 -6.19
N LEU A 244 -0.65 21.82 -5.64
CA LEU A 244 0.19 22.96 -5.32
C LEU A 244 1.37 23.14 -6.30
N LEU A 245 1.42 22.34 -7.37
CA LEU A 245 2.52 22.34 -8.33
C LEU A 245 1.97 22.73 -9.70
N ASP A 246 2.39 23.89 -10.20
CA ASP A 246 2.12 24.29 -11.58
C ASP A 246 3.21 23.73 -12.49
N ILE A 247 2.82 23.00 -13.54
CA ILE A 247 3.73 22.46 -14.55
C ILE A 247 4.33 23.56 -15.45
N ALA A 248 3.69 24.74 -15.52
CA ALA A 248 4.21 25.88 -16.25
C ALA A 248 5.48 26.46 -15.58
N GLU A 249 5.59 26.33 -14.25
CA GLU A 249 6.78 26.68 -13.48
C GLU A 249 7.83 25.57 -13.64
N LYS A 250 8.89 25.85 -14.42
CA LYS A 250 9.90 24.85 -14.79
C LYS A 250 10.68 24.31 -13.58
N GLU A 251 10.71 25.05 -12.47
CA GLU A 251 11.29 24.65 -11.18
C GLU A 251 10.52 23.49 -10.52
N ASN A 252 9.22 23.35 -10.80
CA ASN A 252 8.38 22.29 -10.25
C ASN A 252 8.54 20.96 -11.00
N ILE A 253 9.03 20.97 -12.24
CA ILE A 253 9.14 19.78 -13.09
C ILE A 253 9.90 18.61 -12.44
N PRO A 254 11.07 18.83 -11.79
CA PRO A 254 11.78 17.76 -11.09
C PRO A 254 10.96 17.11 -9.97
N GLU A 255 10.19 17.90 -9.23
CA GLU A 255 9.34 17.39 -8.16
C GLU A 255 8.14 16.64 -8.72
N ILE A 256 7.50 17.18 -9.76
CA ILE A 256 6.39 16.53 -10.47
C ILE A 256 6.83 15.18 -11.03
N ALA A 257 7.99 15.11 -11.70
CA ALA A 257 8.55 13.88 -12.23
C ALA A 257 8.76 12.83 -11.13
N GLN A 258 9.35 13.25 -9.99
CA GLN A 258 9.54 12.37 -8.85
C GLN A 258 8.21 11.90 -8.27
N ARG A 259 7.19 12.75 -8.14
CA ARG A 259 5.86 12.36 -7.65
C ARG A 259 5.16 11.38 -8.60
N LEU A 260 5.21 11.62 -9.91
CA LEU A 260 4.66 10.72 -10.95
C LEU A 260 5.31 9.31 -10.91
N LEU A 261 6.62 9.24 -10.69
CA LEU A 261 7.37 7.98 -10.54
C LEU A 261 7.38 7.43 -9.11
N GLY A 262 6.80 8.19 -8.18
CA GLY A 262 6.70 7.89 -6.77
C GLY A 262 8.05 7.77 -6.06
N ASN A 263 8.80 8.86 -6.05
CA ASN A 263 10.10 9.04 -5.41
C ASN A 263 11.14 8.00 -5.84
N PRO A 264 11.59 8.05 -7.12
CA PRO A 264 12.51 7.08 -7.68
C PRO A 264 13.88 7.09 -6.98
N PHE A 265 14.33 8.23 -6.46
CA PHE A 265 15.61 8.31 -5.72
C PHE A 265 15.56 7.62 -4.36
N LYS A 266 14.48 7.80 -3.58
CA LYS A 266 14.33 7.04 -2.33
C LYS A 266 14.32 5.54 -2.60
N ARG A 267 13.54 5.11 -3.60
CA ARG A 267 13.47 3.70 -4.02
C ARG A 267 14.81 3.16 -4.50
N LEU A 268 15.61 3.97 -5.20
CA LEU A 268 16.97 3.60 -5.58
C LEU A 268 17.81 3.32 -4.34
N LEU A 269 17.87 4.26 -3.38
CA LEU A 269 18.68 4.10 -2.16
C LEU A 269 18.25 2.88 -1.35
N GLU A 270 16.94 2.65 -1.21
CA GLU A 270 16.40 1.43 -0.58
C GLU A 270 16.79 0.17 -1.38
N GLY A 271 16.71 0.22 -2.72
CA GLY A 271 17.06 -0.89 -3.60
C GLY A 271 18.56 -1.21 -3.64
N LEU A 272 19.45 -0.24 -3.43
CA LEU A 272 20.88 -0.48 -3.37
C LEU A 272 21.25 -1.39 -2.19
N ASN A 273 20.58 -1.26 -1.05
CA ASN A 273 20.79 -2.17 0.09
C ASN A 273 20.42 -3.61 -0.29
N VAL A 274 19.29 -3.80 -0.98
CA VAL A 274 18.86 -5.13 -1.47
C VAL A 274 19.86 -5.73 -2.45
N ILE A 275 20.45 -4.90 -3.33
CA ILE A 275 21.48 -5.36 -4.27
C ILE A 275 22.72 -5.85 -3.51
N ILE A 276 23.20 -5.08 -2.53
CA ILE A 276 24.40 -5.41 -1.73
C ILE A 276 24.17 -6.67 -0.88
N GLU A 277 23.01 -6.79 -0.22
CA GLU A 277 22.67 -7.95 0.60
C GLU A 277 22.62 -9.24 -0.25
N SER A 278 22.13 -9.15 -1.50
CA SER A 278 22.08 -10.30 -2.42
C SER A 278 23.45 -10.81 -2.89
N GLU A 279 24.53 -10.02 -2.74
CA GLU A 279 25.91 -10.44 -3.08
C GLU A 279 26.64 -11.11 -1.91
N ASN A 280 26.23 -10.84 -0.65
CA ASN A 280 26.88 -11.38 0.54
C ASN A 280 26.34 -12.75 0.98
N GLU A 281 25.31 -13.27 0.31
CA GLU A 281 24.72 -14.59 0.55
C GLU A 281 25.26 -15.71 -0.38
N VAL A 282 26.35 -15.44 -1.12
CA VAL A 282 27.03 -16.41 -2.01
C VAL A 282 28.40 -16.84 -1.44
#